data_AF-A0A1H4Q1A9-F1
#
_entry.id   AF-A0A1H4Q1A9-F1
#
_cell.length_a   1.000
_cell.length_b   1.000
_cell.length_c   1.000
_cell.angle_alpha   90.00
_cell.angle_beta   90.00
_cell.angle_gamma   90.00
#
_symmetry.space_group_name_H-M   'P 1'
#
loop_
_entity.id
_entity.type
_entity.pdbx_description
1 polymer ?
#
loop_
_entity_poly.entity_id
_entity_poly.type
_entity_poly.pdbx_seq_one_letter_code
_entity_poly.pdbx_strand_id
1 'polypeptide(L)'
;MFSPFRLLLALKTAIAVIGAWLLGVLLPGELDTYAYYAPLGALLGVTPTVIGSIRSSVEMVVGIVLGVALGWLLIATGMPWFLRAPLAAGLGVLVAGIRRLGEGRIYVAIAGVFVVILGVDDPESYGIGYVVQFGLGLLVGTLVNLVFVPPLEFNSARTRLSTLRLEIASQVENLADVLEAEWPPDGRDWLDGVRELRHSLDETQELADEARESGKANPRKLWHKGSLSGVYEDLDALRLVARRLSDVTEALSGAIWHEPVTVEIPPELIDPLRTALGSIAEYIRAWDAGDGTAEAGERCAAAMRDVIDTLHREKVVESGSGTIIFALRTIQRRIDERARTQ
;
A
#
# COMPACT_ATOMS: atom_id res chain seq x y z
N MET A 1 8.35 -17.49 -10.46
CA MET A 1 7.09 -17.45 -11.25
C MET A 1 6.68 -15.99 -11.34
N PHE A 2 6.40 -15.43 -12.52
CA PHE A 2 6.02 -14.01 -12.64
C PHE A 2 4.61 -13.80 -12.06
N SER A 3 4.40 -12.72 -11.29
CA SER A 3 3.05 -12.41 -10.79
C SER A 3 2.10 -12.06 -11.94
N PRO A 4 0.79 -12.36 -11.83
CA PRO A 4 -0.21 -12.00 -12.84
C PRO A 4 -0.18 -10.50 -13.19
N PHE A 5 0.13 -9.65 -12.20
CA PHE A 5 0.33 -8.23 -12.38
C PHE A 5 1.47 -7.88 -13.34
N ARG A 6 2.63 -8.52 -13.19
CA ARG A 6 3.78 -8.29 -14.07
C ARG A 6 3.50 -8.74 -15.50
N LEU A 7 2.76 -9.82 -15.68
CA LEU A 7 2.32 -10.30 -17.01
C LEU A 7 1.36 -9.31 -17.67
N LEU A 8 0.39 -8.79 -16.91
CA LEU A 8 -0.54 -7.77 -17.39
C LEU A 8 0.18 -6.48 -17.78
N LEU A 9 1.13 -6.02 -16.95
CA LEU A 9 1.91 -4.83 -17.24
C LEU A 9 2.73 -5.00 -18.52
N ALA A 10 3.42 -6.13 -18.68
CA ALA A 10 4.19 -6.45 -19.89
C ALA A 10 3.30 -6.45 -21.14
N LEU A 11 2.10 -7.04 -21.07
CA LEU A 11 1.15 -7.04 -22.18
C LEU A 11 0.69 -5.63 -22.56
N LYS A 12 0.34 -4.79 -21.58
CA LYS A 12 -0.04 -3.39 -21.82
C LYS A 12 1.09 -2.61 -22.47
N THR A 13 2.31 -2.76 -21.97
CA THR A 13 3.49 -2.11 -22.54
C THR A 13 3.69 -2.54 -23.99
N ALA A 14 3.58 -3.83 -24.31
CA ALA A 14 3.67 -4.31 -25.69
C ALA A 14 2.60 -3.71 -26.61
N ILE A 15 1.34 -3.67 -26.15
CA ILE A 15 0.22 -3.07 -26.90
C ILE A 15 0.48 -1.57 -27.14
N ALA A 16 0.91 -0.84 -26.11
CA ALA A 16 1.21 0.58 -26.21
C ALA A 16 2.34 0.88 -27.20
N VAL A 17 3.43 0.12 -27.12
CA VAL A 17 4.60 0.25 -27.99
C VAL A 17 4.20 -0.01 -29.46
N ILE A 18 3.44 -1.07 -29.72
CA ILE A 18 2.96 -1.39 -31.08
C ILE A 18 2.02 -0.29 -31.58
N GLY A 19 1.04 0.12 -30.76
CA GLY A 19 0.09 1.17 -31.13
C GLY A 19 0.77 2.50 -31.42
N ALA A 20 1.75 2.89 -30.61
CA ALA A 20 2.52 4.12 -30.80
C ALA A 20 3.39 4.07 -32.05
N TRP A 21 4.03 2.92 -32.34
CA TRP A 21 4.78 2.75 -33.60
C TRP A 21 3.87 2.96 -34.81
N LEU A 22 2.72 2.27 -34.85
CA LEU A 22 1.80 2.34 -35.98
C LEU A 22 1.26 3.76 -36.19
N LEU A 23 0.87 4.44 -35.11
CA LEU A 23 0.41 5.83 -35.16
C LEU A 23 1.53 6.80 -35.55
N GLY A 24 2.77 6.55 -35.10
CA GLY A 24 3.92 7.39 -35.43
C GLY A 24 4.27 7.37 -36.93
N VAL A 25 4.13 6.21 -37.59
CA VAL A 25 4.34 6.07 -39.05
C VAL A 25 3.22 6.73 -39.87
N LEU A 26 2.04 6.91 -39.28
CA LEU A 26 0.90 7.57 -39.93
C LEU A 26 0.98 9.11 -39.88
N LEU A 27 1.95 9.69 -39.16
CA LEU A 27 2.10 11.14 -39.07
C LEU A 27 2.61 11.72 -40.41
N PRO A 28 2.02 12.82 -40.88
CA PRO A 28 2.38 13.41 -42.18
C PRO A 28 3.71 14.16 -42.14
N GLY A 29 4.33 14.30 -43.32
CA GLY A 29 5.58 15.05 -43.51
C GLY A 29 6.82 14.28 -43.07
N GLU A 30 7.90 14.98 -42.73
CA GLU A 30 9.19 14.40 -42.32
C GLU A 30 9.15 13.76 -40.93
N LEU A 31 8.00 13.82 -40.25
CA LEU A 31 7.82 13.26 -38.91
C LEU A 31 7.88 11.73 -38.91
N ASP A 32 7.50 11.07 -40.01
CA ASP A 32 7.50 9.60 -40.14
C ASP A 32 8.89 8.99 -39.99
N THR A 33 9.92 9.73 -40.42
CA THR A 33 11.34 9.36 -40.37
C THR A 33 11.82 9.22 -38.91
N TYR A 34 11.11 9.86 -37.97
CA TYR A 34 11.39 9.83 -36.53
C TYR A 34 10.44 8.91 -35.74
N ALA A 35 9.63 8.08 -36.40
CA ALA A 35 8.62 7.23 -35.76
C ALA A 35 9.18 6.29 -34.67
N TYR A 36 10.48 5.96 -34.71
CA TYR A 36 11.14 5.13 -33.70
C TYR A 36 11.16 5.74 -32.29
N TYR A 37 10.88 7.04 -32.13
CA TYR A 37 10.74 7.67 -30.81
C TYR A 37 9.37 7.46 -30.16
N ALA A 38 8.31 7.24 -30.93
CA ALA A 38 6.97 6.99 -30.38
C ALA A 38 6.89 5.72 -29.51
N PRO A 39 7.47 4.57 -29.89
CA PRO A 39 7.50 3.39 -29.04
C PRO A 39 8.30 3.61 -27.75
N LEU A 40 9.38 4.40 -27.79
CA LEU A 40 10.14 4.78 -26.59
C LEU A 40 9.30 5.63 -25.64
N GLY A 41 8.58 6.62 -26.17
CA GLY A 41 7.63 7.40 -25.39
C GLY A 41 6.53 6.52 -24.78
N ALA A 42 5.99 5.57 -25.54
CA ALA A 42 4.93 4.68 -25.06
C ALA A 42 5.39 3.74 -23.95
N LEU A 43 6.61 3.21 -24.06
CA LEU A 43 7.22 2.40 -23.01
C LEU A 43 7.28 3.16 -21.68
N LEU A 44 7.66 4.44 -21.73
CA LEU A 44 7.78 5.30 -20.55
C LEU A 44 6.43 5.85 -20.07
N GLY A 45 5.46 5.97 -20.98
CA GLY A 45 4.09 6.36 -20.65
C GLY A 45 3.33 5.25 -19.92
N VAL A 46 3.69 3.97 -20.09
CA VAL A 46 3.09 2.86 -19.35
C VAL A 46 3.76 2.70 -17.99
N THR A 47 3.23 3.42 -17.00
CA THR A 47 3.63 3.27 -15.60
C THR A 47 2.61 2.44 -14.81
N PRO A 48 2.96 1.88 -13.63
CA PRO A 48 2.01 1.15 -12.79
C PRO A 48 0.76 1.95 -12.40
N THR A 49 0.84 3.29 -12.37
CA THR A 49 -0.24 4.18 -11.97
C THR A 49 -0.66 5.14 -13.09
N VAL A 50 -1.97 5.44 -13.21
CA VAL A 50 -2.52 6.29 -14.29
C VAL A 50 -2.22 7.77 -14.06
N ILE A 51 -2.42 8.29 -12.83
CA ILE A 51 -2.09 9.69 -12.51
C ILE A 51 -0.58 9.92 -12.55
N GLY A 52 0.20 8.93 -12.09
CA GLY A 52 1.65 8.93 -12.24
C GLY A 52 2.04 9.04 -13.71
N SER A 53 1.46 8.20 -14.58
CA SER A 53 1.66 8.21 -16.04
C SER A 53 1.38 9.58 -16.65
N ILE A 54 0.24 10.21 -16.33
CA ILE A 54 -0.11 11.52 -16.90
C ILE A 54 0.90 12.58 -16.46
N ARG A 55 1.19 12.64 -15.16
CA ARG A 55 2.10 13.63 -14.60
C ARG A 55 3.52 13.44 -15.11
N SER A 56 4.04 12.22 -15.07
CA SER A 56 5.38 11.90 -15.56
C SER A 56 5.49 12.19 -17.05
N SER A 57 4.47 11.84 -17.84
CA SER A 57 4.44 12.14 -19.28
C SER A 57 4.52 13.63 -19.55
N VAL A 58 3.75 14.46 -18.82
CA VAL A 58 3.82 15.92 -18.96
C VAL A 58 5.20 16.44 -18.54
N GLU A 59 5.73 15.97 -17.42
CA GLU A 59 7.06 16.34 -16.94
C GLU A 59 8.15 15.97 -17.96
N MET A 60 8.10 14.77 -18.53
CA MET A 60 9.01 14.29 -19.59
C MET A 60 8.91 15.16 -20.86
N VAL A 61 7.70 15.46 -21.36
CA VAL A 61 7.52 16.33 -22.54
C VAL A 61 8.13 17.71 -22.28
N VAL A 62 7.85 18.31 -21.12
CA VAL A 62 8.44 19.61 -20.75
C VAL A 62 9.96 19.53 -20.71
N GLY A 63 10.51 18.46 -20.13
CA GLY A 63 11.96 18.22 -20.10
C GLY A 63 12.56 18.13 -21.51
N ILE A 64 11.93 17.36 -22.39
CA ILE A 64 12.38 17.20 -23.79
C ILE A 64 12.33 18.53 -24.53
N VAL A 65 11.22 19.28 -24.42
CA VAL A 65 11.08 20.60 -25.07
C VAL A 65 12.17 21.56 -24.61
N LEU A 66 12.47 21.61 -23.31
CA LEU A 66 13.55 22.44 -22.78
C LEU A 66 14.92 22.00 -23.29
N GLY A 67 15.16 20.69 -23.38
CA GLY A 67 16.40 20.16 -23.95
C GLY A 67 16.55 20.46 -25.43
N VAL A 68 15.49 20.31 -26.23
CA VAL A 68 15.49 20.68 -27.66
C VAL A 68 15.78 22.16 -27.84
N ALA A 69 15.13 23.04 -27.06
CA ALA A 69 15.40 24.47 -27.09
C ALA A 69 16.86 24.80 -26.73
N LEU A 70 17.41 24.13 -25.72
CA LEU A 70 18.83 24.26 -25.36
C LEU A 70 19.75 23.80 -26.50
N GLY A 71 19.42 22.69 -27.15
CA GLY A 71 20.15 22.17 -28.30
C GLY A 71 20.18 23.16 -29.47
N TRP A 72 19.02 23.69 -29.86
CA TRP A 72 18.91 24.72 -30.90
C TRP A 72 19.71 25.97 -30.57
N LEU A 73 19.63 26.46 -29.33
CA LEU A 73 20.41 27.62 -28.90
C LEU A 73 21.91 27.37 -29.02
N LEU A 74 22.39 26.19 -28.63
CA LEU A 74 23.79 25.83 -28.73
C LEU A 74 24.25 25.60 -30.17
N ILE A 75 23.38 25.13 -31.07
CA ILE A 75 23.70 25.01 -32.50
C ILE A 75 23.82 26.39 -33.13
N ALA A 76 22.93 27.33 -32.78
CA ALA A 76 22.91 28.69 -33.30
C ALA A 76 24.18 29.50 -32.98
N THR A 77 24.96 29.11 -31.96
CA THR A 77 26.23 29.78 -31.64
C THR A 77 27.34 29.50 -32.66
N GLY A 78 27.16 28.50 -33.54
CA GLY A 78 28.18 28.11 -34.53
C GLY A 78 29.42 27.43 -33.92
N MET A 79 29.37 27.06 -32.63
CA MET A 79 30.50 26.43 -31.95
C MET A 79 30.84 25.05 -32.54
N PRO A 80 32.08 24.55 -32.39
CA PRO A 80 32.40 23.17 -32.73
C PRO A 80 31.58 22.15 -31.92
N TRP A 81 31.27 21.00 -32.52
CA TRP A 81 30.41 19.97 -31.90
C TRP A 81 30.97 19.45 -30.57
N PHE A 82 32.30 19.33 -30.44
CA PHE A 82 32.98 18.87 -29.24
C PHE A 82 32.87 19.85 -28.06
N LEU A 83 32.49 21.11 -28.30
CA LEU A 83 32.16 22.07 -27.24
C LEU A 83 30.66 22.11 -26.97
N ARG A 84 29.83 22.02 -28.01
CA ARG A 84 28.36 22.05 -27.86
C ARG A 84 27.83 20.87 -27.06
N ALA A 85 28.31 19.64 -27.31
CA ALA A 85 27.77 18.45 -26.65
C ALA A 85 28.05 18.43 -25.13
N PRO A 86 29.28 18.70 -24.64
CA PRO A 86 29.52 18.83 -23.20
C PRO A 86 28.77 19.99 -22.56
N LEU A 87 28.60 21.11 -23.27
CA LEU A 87 27.82 22.25 -22.76
C LEU A 87 26.33 21.91 -22.66
N ALA A 88 25.76 21.22 -23.65
CA ALA A 88 24.38 20.74 -23.61
C ALA A 88 24.17 19.81 -22.42
N ALA A 89 25.10 18.87 -22.18
CA ALA A 89 25.06 17.99 -21.03
C ALA A 89 25.16 18.76 -19.71
N GLY A 90 26.15 19.66 -19.58
CA GLY A 90 26.38 20.43 -18.35
C GLY A 90 25.24 21.39 -18.01
N LEU A 91 24.80 22.19 -18.98
CA LEU A 91 23.67 23.09 -18.82
C LEU A 91 22.37 22.31 -18.61
N GLY A 92 22.18 21.20 -19.32
CA GLY A 92 21.04 20.31 -19.13
C GLY A 92 20.97 19.75 -17.71
N VAL A 93 22.11 19.34 -17.12
CA VAL A 93 22.19 18.87 -15.72
C VAL A 93 21.93 20.01 -14.73
N LEU A 94 22.38 21.23 -15.01
CA LEU A 94 22.06 22.39 -14.19
C LEU A 94 20.56 22.69 -14.17
N VAL A 95 19.91 22.67 -15.34
CA VAL A 95 18.45 22.80 -15.46
C VAL A 95 17.74 21.63 -14.81
N ALA A 96 18.27 20.42 -14.95
CA ALA A 96 17.81 19.24 -14.24
C ALA A 96 17.89 19.43 -12.72
N GLY A 97 18.68 20.35 -12.16
CA GLY A 97 18.67 20.69 -10.74
C GLY A 97 17.33 21.22 -10.22
N ILE A 98 16.46 21.73 -11.10
CA ILE A 98 15.17 22.34 -10.73
C ILE A 98 14.18 21.25 -10.30
N ARG A 99 13.84 21.22 -9.01
CA ARG A 99 12.92 20.22 -8.42
C ARG A 99 11.52 20.22 -9.04
N ARG A 100 11.08 21.34 -9.64
CA ARG A 100 9.76 21.46 -10.28
C ARG A 100 9.59 20.66 -11.57
N LEU A 101 10.68 20.19 -12.19
CA LEU A 101 10.65 19.42 -13.44
C LEU A 101 10.37 17.91 -13.26
N GLY A 102 10.32 17.44 -12.02
CA GLY A 102 9.96 16.05 -11.68
C GLY A 102 10.74 14.99 -12.47
N GLU A 103 10.05 14.06 -13.13
CA GLU A 103 10.69 12.98 -13.91
C GLU A 103 11.34 13.48 -15.22
N GLY A 104 10.93 14.66 -15.72
CA GLY A 104 11.49 15.29 -16.92
C GLY A 104 12.90 15.84 -16.79
N ARG A 105 13.42 15.94 -15.55
CA ARG A 105 14.72 16.56 -15.24
C ARG A 105 15.85 16.01 -16.10
N ILE A 106 15.97 14.68 -16.18
CA ILE A 106 17.05 14.02 -16.93
C ILE A 106 16.90 14.19 -18.44
N TYR A 107 15.65 14.31 -18.93
CA TYR A 107 15.36 14.44 -20.35
C TYR A 107 15.77 15.78 -20.94
N VAL A 108 15.94 16.83 -20.11
CA VAL A 108 16.53 18.10 -20.58
C VAL A 108 17.94 17.89 -21.12
N ALA A 109 18.78 17.17 -20.36
CA ALA A 109 20.15 16.89 -20.77
C ALA A 109 20.20 15.92 -21.96
N ILE A 110 19.40 14.83 -21.91
CA ILE A 110 19.36 13.83 -22.98
C ILE A 110 18.91 14.49 -24.30
N ALA A 111 17.80 15.21 -24.29
CA ALA A 111 17.26 15.84 -25.49
C ALA A 111 18.19 16.91 -26.05
N GLY A 112 18.81 17.73 -25.20
CA GLY A 112 19.77 18.75 -25.64
C GLY A 112 21.01 18.15 -26.30
N VAL A 113 21.56 17.08 -25.71
CA VAL A 113 22.69 16.36 -26.30
C VAL A 113 22.28 15.70 -27.62
N PHE A 114 21.11 15.07 -27.68
CA PHE A 114 20.60 14.42 -28.89
C PHE A 114 20.43 15.41 -30.03
N VAL A 115 19.84 16.58 -29.80
CA VAL A 115 19.69 17.61 -30.84
C VAL A 115 21.04 18.10 -31.35
N VAL A 116 22.02 18.30 -30.46
CA VAL A 116 23.38 18.73 -30.84
C VAL A 116 24.14 17.68 -31.66
N ILE A 117 23.94 16.39 -31.37
CA ILE A 117 24.70 15.30 -31.99
C ILE A 117 24.02 14.74 -33.24
N LEU A 118 22.70 14.55 -33.19
CA LEU A 118 21.92 13.86 -34.22
C LEU A 118 21.20 14.85 -35.16
N GLY A 119 20.91 16.07 -34.70
CA GLY A 119 20.26 17.11 -35.50
C GLY A 119 21.25 18.01 -36.25
N VAL A 120 22.39 17.49 -36.71
CA VAL A 120 23.47 18.32 -37.31
C VAL A 120 23.05 18.95 -38.64
N ASP A 121 22.34 18.19 -39.48
CA ASP A 121 21.96 18.62 -40.82
C ASP A 121 20.64 19.40 -40.83
N ASP A 122 19.66 18.96 -40.04
CA ASP A 122 18.37 19.63 -39.84
C ASP A 122 17.96 19.60 -38.36
N PRO A 123 18.44 20.57 -37.56
CA PRO A 123 18.13 20.62 -36.14
C PRO A 123 16.64 20.83 -35.87
N GLU A 124 15.96 21.62 -36.69
CA GLU A 124 14.57 22.02 -36.48
C GLU A 124 13.65 20.82 -36.69
N SER A 125 13.75 20.14 -37.82
CA SER A 125 12.94 18.95 -38.12
C SER A 125 13.24 17.81 -37.17
N TYR A 126 14.51 17.61 -36.79
CA TYR A 126 14.89 16.62 -35.79
C TYR A 126 14.26 16.91 -34.41
N GLY A 127 14.38 18.16 -33.93
CA GLY A 127 13.86 18.55 -32.62
C GLY A 127 12.33 18.45 -32.54
N ILE A 128 11.64 18.91 -33.58
CA ILE A 128 10.17 18.82 -33.68
C ILE A 128 9.75 17.35 -33.78
N GLY A 129 10.40 16.57 -34.65
CA GLY A 129 10.16 15.14 -34.81
C GLY A 129 10.30 14.39 -33.50
N TYR A 130 11.36 14.68 -32.74
CA TYR A 130 11.60 14.06 -31.45
C TYR A 130 10.50 14.39 -30.43
N VAL A 131 10.13 15.67 -30.26
CA VAL A 131 9.07 16.10 -29.33
C VAL A 131 7.73 15.49 -29.70
N VAL A 132 7.34 15.57 -30.98
CA VAL A 132 6.03 15.10 -31.46
C VAL A 132 5.92 13.59 -31.35
N GLN A 133 6.91 12.84 -31.83
CA GLN A 133 6.87 11.38 -31.81
C GLN A 133 6.95 10.84 -30.38
N PHE A 134 7.88 11.35 -29.56
CA PHE A 134 7.98 10.92 -28.17
C PHE A 134 6.73 11.30 -27.36
N GLY A 135 6.19 12.50 -27.58
CA GLY A 135 4.94 12.95 -26.97
C GLY A 135 3.73 12.11 -27.38
N LEU A 136 3.61 11.75 -28.66
CA LEU A 136 2.60 10.81 -29.15
C LEU A 136 2.73 9.46 -28.44
N GLY A 137 3.96 8.96 -28.33
CA GLY A 137 4.28 7.76 -27.57
C GLY A 137 3.74 7.81 -26.15
N LEU A 138 4.13 8.83 -25.39
CA LEU A 138 3.67 9.04 -24.02
C LEU A 138 2.14 9.07 -23.94
N LEU A 139 1.48 9.80 -24.85
CA LEU A 139 0.02 9.87 -24.93
C LEU A 139 -0.62 8.50 -25.16
N VAL A 140 -0.11 7.70 -26.10
CA VAL A 140 -0.60 6.35 -26.36
C VAL A 140 -0.36 5.43 -25.17
N GLY A 141 0.82 5.49 -24.55
CA GLY A 141 1.15 4.72 -23.34
C GLY A 141 0.20 5.04 -22.19
N THR A 142 -0.04 6.32 -21.93
CA THR A 142 -1.01 6.79 -20.93
C THR A 142 -2.44 6.34 -21.25
N LEU A 143 -2.86 6.41 -22.52
CA LEU A 143 -4.19 5.96 -22.95
C LEU A 143 -4.38 4.45 -22.76
N VAL A 144 -3.38 3.64 -23.13
CA VAL A 144 -3.42 2.19 -22.88
C VAL A 144 -3.49 1.92 -21.38
N ASN A 145 -2.72 2.65 -20.57
CA ASN A 145 -2.79 2.50 -19.12
C ASN A 145 -4.18 2.88 -18.54
N LEU A 146 -4.84 3.87 -19.15
CA LEU A 146 -6.20 4.30 -18.81
C LEU A 146 -7.28 3.31 -19.26
N VAL A 147 -7.13 2.66 -20.42
CA VAL A 147 -8.11 1.68 -20.94
C VAL A 147 -7.98 0.36 -20.19
N PHE A 148 -6.75 -0.10 -19.99
CA PHE A 148 -6.44 -1.35 -19.31
C PHE A 148 -6.18 -1.11 -17.81
N VAL A 149 -7.03 -0.35 -17.11
CA VAL A 149 -6.85 -0.13 -15.65
C VAL A 149 -6.79 -1.49 -14.94
N PRO A 150 -5.77 -1.78 -14.11
CA PRO A 150 -5.76 -3.01 -13.34
C PRO A 150 -7.02 -3.07 -12.45
N PRO A 151 -7.67 -4.24 -12.31
CA PRO A 151 -8.72 -4.42 -11.33
C PRO A 151 -8.16 -4.03 -9.97
N LEU A 152 -8.92 -3.24 -9.23
CA LEU A 152 -8.54 -2.78 -7.91
C LEU A 152 -8.26 -4.00 -7.03
N GLU A 153 -7.02 -4.12 -6.54
CA GLU A 153 -6.57 -5.08 -5.50
C GLU A 153 -7.33 -4.90 -4.15
N PHE A 154 -8.39 -4.07 -4.10
CA PHE A 154 -9.23 -3.89 -2.92
C PHE A 154 -9.82 -5.20 -2.41
N ASN A 155 -10.14 -6.14 -3.31
CA ASN A 155 -10.64 -7.44 -2.88
C ASN A 155 -9.54 -8.26 -2.20
N SER A 156 -8.30 -8.26 -2.72
CA SER A 156 -7.17 -8.95 -2.11
C SER A 156 -6.88 -8.43 -0.70
N ALA A 157 -6.82 -7.11 -0.52
CA ALA A 157 -6.58 -6.48 0.78
C ALA A 157 -7.74 -6.74 1.77
N ARG A 158 -9.00 -6.68 1.31
CA ARG A 158 -10.17 -7.01 2.15
C ARG A 158 -10.19 -8.48 2.55
N THR A 159 -9.92 -9.39 1.63
CA THR A 159 -9.85 -10.83 1.91
C THR A 159 -8.76 -11.10 2.94
N ARG A 160 -7.55 -10.54 2.77
CA ARG A 160 -6.46 -10.74 3.75
C ARG A 160 -6.82 -10.16 5.12
N LEU A 161 -7.48 -8.99 5.15
CA LEU A 161 -7.93 -8.36 6.39
C LEU A 161 -9.00 -9.22 7.12
N SER A 162 -9.91 -9.84 6.37
CA SER A 162 -10.87 -10.82 6.91
C SER A 162 -10.14 -12.05 7.46
N THR A 163 -9.16 -12.60 6.72
CA THR A 163 -8.32 -13.69 7.21
C THR A 163 -7.61 -13.31 8.52
N LEU A 164 -7.03 -12.10 8.60
CA LEU A 164 -6.37 -11.61 9.81
C LEU A 164 -7.34 -11.46 11.00
N ARG A 165 -8.59 -11.00 10.78
CA ARG A 165 -9.62 -10.99 11.84
C ARG A 165 -9.89 -12.38 12.38
N LEU A 166 -10.05 -13.36 11.49
CA LEU A 166 -10.32 -14.74 11.87
C LEU A 166 -9.12 -15.39 12.58
N GLU A 167 -7.89 -15.10 12.14
CA GLU A 167 -6.66 -15.49 12.85
C GLU A 167 -6.62 -14.91 14.26
N ILE A 168 -6.89 -13.60 14.44
CA ILE A 168 -6.97 -12.98 15.77
C ILE A 168 -8.06 -13.64 16.61
N ALA A 169 -9.26 -13.85 16.05
CA ALA A 169 -10.37 -14.48 16.77
C ALA A 169 -10.01 -15.89 17.24
N SER A 170 -9.36 -16.69 16.38
CA SER A 170 -8.87 -18.03 16.73
C SER A 170 -7.84 -17.97 17.85
N GLN A 171 -6.92 -17.01 17.84
CA GLN A 171 -5.91 -16.89 18.89
C GLN A 171 -6.50 -16.41 20.23
N VAL A 172 -7.52 -15.55 20.20
CA VAL A 172 -8.27 -15.17 21.42
C VAL A 172 -9.01 -16.39 21.99
N GLU A 173 -9.61 -17.22 21.14
CA GLU A 173 -10.29 -18.45 21.55
C GLU A 173 -9.32 -19.47 22.14
N ASN A 174 -8.14 -19.67 21.53
CA ASN A 174 -7.10 -20.52 22.08
C ASN A 174 -6.70 -20.11 23.51
N LEU A 175 -6.65 -18.80 23.82
CA LEU A 175 -6.40 -18.33 25.20
C LEU A 175 -7.57 -18.61 26.15
N ALA A 176 -8.81 -18.62 25.65
CA ALA A 176 -9.95 -19.05 26.45
C ALA A 176 -9.87 -20.55 26.78
N ASP A 177 -9.49 -21.37 25.80
CA ASP A 177 -9.33 -22.82 25.98
C ASP A 177 -8.22 -23.16 26.98
N VAL A 178 -7.14 -22.37 27.01
CA VAL A 178 -6.06 -22.47 28.02
C VAL A 178 -6.58 -22.27 29.45
N LEU A 179 -7.63 -21.46 29.64
CA LEU A 179 -8.28 -21.25 30.94
C LEU A 179 -9.32 -22.33 31.26
N GLU A 180 -9.78 -23.10 30.29
CA GLU A 180 -10.71 -24.23 30.48
C GLU A 180 -9.98 -25.51 30.93
N ALA A 181 -8.75 -25.70 30.44
CA ALA A 181 -7.91 -26.80 30.86
C ALA A 181 -7.58 -26.76 32.37
N GLU A 182 -7.13 -27.88 32.92
CA GLU A 182 -6.71 -27.98 34.33
C GLU A 182 -5.67 -26.89 34.63
N TRP A 183 -6.05 -25.87 35.42
CA TRP A 183 -5.22 -24.70 35.69
C TRP A 183 -4.21 -24.99 36.81
N PRO A 184 -2.91 -24.74 36.63
CA PRO A 184 -2.24 -24.20 35.44
C PRO A 184 -1.96 -25.25 34.33
N PRO A 185 -2.09 -24.90 33.04
CA PRO A 185 -1.89 -25.83 31.93
C PRO A 185 -0.41 -26.14 31.65
N ASP A 186 -0.13 -27.36 31.15
CA ASP A 186 1.23 -27.86 30.90
C ASP A 186 1.88 -27.34 29.60
N GLY A 187 1.09 -26.93 28.60
CA GLY A 187 1.55 -26.58 27.25
C GLY A 187 1.92 -25.10 27.06
N ARG A 188 2.87 -24.83 26.14
CA ARG A 188 3.32 -23.48 25.75
C ARG A 188 2.93 -23.07 24.32
N ASP A 189 2.22 -23.93 23.59
CA ASP A 189 1.94 -23.77 22.15
C ASP A 189 1.16 -22.48 21.83
N TRP A 190 0.34 -21.99 22.77
CA TRP A 190 -0.41 -20.73 22.66
C TRP A 190 0.47 -19.48 22.65
N LEU A 191 1.75 -19.57 23.07
CA LEU A 191 2.71 -18.46 22.99
C LEU A 191 3.20 -18.20 21.56
N ASP A 192 3.22 -19.23 20.71
CA ASP A 192 3.69 -19.09 19.33
C ASP A 192 2.67 -18.38 18.44
N GLY A 193 1.37 -18.50 18.75
CA GLY A 193 0.29 -17.84 18.01
C GLY A 193 0.42 -16.31 17.97
N VAL A 194 0.91 -15.68 19.04
CA VAL A 194 1.16 -14.22 19.10
C VAL A 194 2.30 -13.79 18.17
N ARG A 195 3.30 -14.66 17.95
CA ARG A 195 4.40 -14.37 17.01
C ARG A 195 3.93 -14.45 15.57
N GLU A 196 3.13 -15.46 15.24
CA GLU A 196 2.53 -15.62 13.91
C GLU A 196 1.61 -14.45 13.56
N LEU A 197 0.83 -13.96 14.52
CA LEU A 197 0.00 -12.76 14.40
C LEU A 197 0.76 -11.52 13.95
N ARG A 198 1.99 -11.33 14.43
CA ARG A 198 2.82 -10.18 14.02
C ARG A 198 3.22 -10.30 12.55
N HIS A 199 3.60 -11.50 12.10
CA HIS A 199 3.91 -11.74 10.70
C HIS A 199 2.71 -11.49 9.79
N SER A 200 1.53 -12.01 10.16
CA SER A 200 0.29 -11.77 9.41
C SER A 200 -0.10 -10.28 9.36
N LEU A 201 0.16 -9.53 10.42
CA LEU A 201 -0.06 -8.07 10.45
C LEU A 201 0.86 -7.32 9.47
N ASP A 202 2.14 -7.69 9.43
CA ASP A 202 3.12 -7.07 8.53
C ASP A 202 2.78 -7.38 7.07
N GLU A 203 2.44 -8.62 6.73
CA GLU A 203 1.97 -8.99 5.39
C GLU A 203 0.70 -8.23 4.97
N THR A 204 -0.26 -8.10 5.88
CA THR A 204 -1.52 -7.37 5.61
C THR A 204 -1.25 -5.88 5.41
N GLN A 205 -0.27 -5.32 6.13
CA GLN A 205 0.18 -3.94 5.96
C GLN A 205 0.78 -3.70 4.58
N GLU A 206 1.68 -4.58 4.12
CA GLU A 206 2.29 -4.46 2.79
C GLU A 206 1.22 -4.45 1.69
N LEU A 207 0.25 -5.36 1.77
CA LEU A 207 -0.87 -5.41 0.82
C LEU A 207 -1.78 -4.18 0.89
N ALA A 208 -2.03 -3.65 2.10
CA ALA A 208 -2.81 -2.43 2.28
C ALA A 208 -2.09 -1.20 1.68
N ASP A 209 -0.78 -1.11 1.84
CA ASP A 209 0.08 -0.06 1.27
C ASP A 209 0.09 -0.12 -0.27
N GLU A 210 0.22 -1.32 -0.84
CA GLU A 210 0.11 -1.52 -2.29
C GLU A 210 -1.30 -1.13 -2.82
N ALA A 211 -2.36 -1.50 -2.09
CA ALA A 211 -3.73 -1.13 -2.45
C ALA A 211 -3.98 0.38 -2.35
N ARG A 212 -3.34 1.08 -1.40
CA ARG A 212 -3.43 2.55 -1.25
C ARG A 212 -2.74 3.27 -2.39
N GLU A 213 -1.55 2.83 -2.76
CA GLU A 213 -0.82 3.41 -3.89
C GLU A 213 -1.59 3.25 -5.18
N SER A 214 -2.12 2.04 -5.44
CA SER A 214 -3.01 1.75 -6.55
C SER A 214 -4.29 2.60 -6.53
N GLY A 215 -4.86 2.77 -5.34
CA GLY A 215 -6.11 3.48 -5.11
C GLY A 215 -6.03 5.01 -5.19
N LYS A 216 -4.92 5.62 -4.77
CA LYS A 216 -4.68 7.07 -4.95
C LYS A 216 -4.71 7.48 -6.43
N ALA A 217 -4.37 6.55 -7.32
CA ALA A 217 -4.22 6.80 -8.76
C ALA A 217 -5.38 6.31 -9.62
N ASN A 218 -6.45 5.75 -9.02
CA ASN A 218 -7.60 5.26 -9.79
C ASN A 218 -8.67 6.36 -9.97
N PRO A 219 -8.92 6.85 -11.20
CA PRO A 219 -10.00 7.82 -11.45
C PRO A 219 -11.39 7.30 -11.05
N ARG A 220 -11.61 5.97 -11.01
CA ARG A 220 -12.86 5.35 -10.53
C ARG A 220 -13.10 5.55 -9.03
N LYS A 221 -12.10 5.99 -8.25
CA LYS A 221 -12.26 6.40 -6.84
C LYS A 221 -13.24 7.57 -6.67
N LEU A 222 -13.39 8.41 -7.70
CA LEU A 222 -14.39 9.49 -7.71
C LEU A 222 -15.83 8.96 -7.65
N TRP A 223 -16.05 7.71 -8.07
CA TRP A 223 -17.37 7.05 -8.04
C TRP A 223 -17.56 6.09 -6.87
N HIS A 224 -16.50 5.64 -6.19
CA HIS A 224 -16.58 4.78 -4.99
C HIS A 224 -15.75 5.39 -3.85
N LYS A 225 -16.33 6.37 -3.14
CA LYS A 225 -15.66 7.12 -2.06
C LYS A 225 -15.48 6.35 -0.74
N GLY A 226 -16.12 5.19 -0.54
CA GLY A 226 -16.22 4.55 0.79
C GLY A 226 -15.23 3.45 1.14
N SER A 227 -14.35 2.99 0.24
CA SER A 227 -13.72 1.67 0.41
C SER A 227 -12.35 1.65 1.11
N LEU A 228 -11.51 2.68 0.92
CA LEU A 228 -10.08 2.62 1.24
C LEU A 228 -9.71 3.08 2.66
N SER A 229 -10.43 4.07 3.19
CA SER A 229 -10.23 4.52 4.57
C SER A 229 -10.57 3.40 5.55
N GLY A 230 -11.64 2.64 5.26
CA GLY A 230 -12.07 1.51 6.07
C GLY A 230 -10.98 0.46 6.28
N VAL A 231 -10.24 0.09 5.22
CA VAL A 231 -9.18 -0.95 5.31
C VAL A 231 -8.06 -0.54 6.27
N TYR A 232 -7.62 0.72 6.25
CA TYR A 232 -6.55 1.19 7.14
C TYR A 232 -7.03 1.35 8.58
N GLU A 233 -8.21 1.92 8.76
CA GLU A 233 -8.79 2.09 10.09
C GLU A 233 -9.06 0.73 10.74
N ASP A 234 -9.46 -0.28 9.95
CA ASP A 234 -9.61 -1.67 10.40
C ASP A 234 -8.25 -2.30 10.72
N LEU A 235 -7.23 -2.12 9.88
CA LEU A 235 -5.88 -2.62 10.15
C LEU A 235 -5.27 -2.01 11.43
N ASP A 236 -5.45 -0.71 11.65
CA ASP A 236 -5.02 -0.03 12.87
C ASP A 236 -5.77 -0.54 14.11
N ALA A 237 -7.06 -0.86 13.97
CA ALA A 237 -7.81 -1.52 15.02
C ALA A 237 -7.24 -2.92 15.32
N LEU A 238 -6.97 -3.74 14.31
CA LEU A 238 -6.41 -5.09 14.49
C LEU A 238 -4.99 -5.06 15.08
N ARG A 239 -4.14 -4.10 14.72
CA ARG A 239 -2.83 -3.89 15.36
C ARG A 239 -2.96 -3.61 16.84
N LEU A 240 -3.92 -2.78 17.23
CA LEU A 240 -4.18 -2.50 18.64
C LEU A 240 -4.66 -3.78 19.35
N VAL A 241 -5.57 -4.53 18.73
CA VAL A 241 -6.09 -5.78 19.30
C VAL A 241 -4.97 -6.80 19.50
N ALA A 242 -4.15 -7.06 18.50
CA ALA A 242 -3.02 -8.00 18.60
C ALA A 242 -1.98 -7.59 19.65
N ARG A 243 -1.71 -6.27 19.78
CA ARG A 243 -0.82 -5.77 20.84
C ARG A 243 -1.40 -6.04 22.23
N ARG A 244 -2.69 -5.75 22.43
CA ARG A 244 -3.38 -6.03 23.70
C ARG A 244 -3.50 -7.51 23.99
N LEU A 245 -3.65 -8.34 22.96
CA LEU A 245 -3.61 -9.79 23.10
C LEU A 245 -2.24 -10.25 23.58
N SER A 246 -1.15 -9.67 23.06
CA SER A 246 0.21 -9.94 23.56
C SER A 246 0.34 -9.59 25.05
N ASP A 247 -0.21 -8.44 25.49
CA ASP A 247 -0.21 -8.05 26.90
C ASP A 247 -0.93 -9.08 27.79
N VAL A 248 -2.07 -9.63 27.32
CA VAL A 248 -2.82 -10.68 28.03
C VAL A 248 -2.04 -11.99 28.07
N THR A 249 -1.45 -12.41 26.95
CA THR A 249 -0.62 -13.60 26.85
C THR A 249 0.57 -13.53 27.81
N GLU A 250 1.26 -12.40 27.89
CA GLU A 250 2.38 -12.19 28.81
C GLU A 250 1.93 -12.24 30.28
N ALA A 251 0.78 -11.65 30.60
CA ALA A 251 0.23 -11.69 31.96
C ALA A 251 -0.19 -13.12 32.38
N LEU A 252 -0.79 -13.89 31.48
CA LEU A 252 -1.10 -15.31 31.71
C LEU A 252 0.17 -16.14 31.87
N SER A 253 1.21 -15.88 31.08
CA SER A 253 2.51 -16.54 31.19
C SER A 253 3.14 -16.27 32.56
N GLY A 254 3.04 -15.02 33.03
CA GLY A 254 3.46 -14.59 34.36
C GLY A 254 2.70 -15.27 35.50
N ALA A 255 1.45 -15.68 35.26
CA ALA A 255 0.64 -16.40 36.25
C ALA A 255 0.91 -17.90 36.28
N ILE A 256 1.17 -18.51 35.13
CA ILE A 256 1.39 -19.94 35.00
C ILE A 256 2.84 -20.30 35.38
N TRP A 257 3.81 -19.59 34.84
CA TRP A 257 5.23 -19.93 34.97
C TRP A 257 6.07 -18.91 35.74
N HIS A 258 5.45 -17.85 36.28
CA HIS A 258 6.15 -16.80 37.05
C HIS A 258 7.21 -16.03 36.24
N GLU A 259 7.11 -16.07 34.90
CA GLU A 259 7.99 -15.41 33.93
C GLU A 259 7.14 -14.65 32.90
N PRO A 260 7.56 -13.47 32.42
CA PRO A 260 8.75 -12.69 32.80
C PRO A 260 8.58 -11.90 34.11
N VAL A 261 7.33 -11.72 34.57
CA VAL A 261 6.97 -11.07 35.83
C VAL A 261 5.90 -11.93 36.50
N THR A 262 6.06 -12.22 37.79
CA THR A 262 5.07 -12.96 38.56
C THR A 262 3.75 -12.19 38.64
N VAL A 263 2.67 -12.86 38.26
CA VAL A 263 1.31 -12.32 38.28
C VAL A 263 0.43 -13.32 39.04
N GLU A 264 -0.34 -12.89 40.03
CA GLU A 264 -1.36 -13.76 40.61
C GLU A 264 -2.72 -13.53 39.92
N ILE A 265 -3.38 -14.62 39.56
CA ILE A 265 -4.76 -14.62 39.06
C ILE A 265 -5.60 -15.42 40.06
N PRO A 266 -6.51 -14.75 40.80
CA PRO A 266 -7.48 -15.42 41.65
C PRO A 266 -8.21 -16.55 40.90
N PRO A 267 -8.35 -17.75 41.48
CA PRO A 267 -9.10 -18.84 40.86
C PRO A 267 -10.52 -18.45 40.44
N GLU A 268 -11.15 -17.55 41.20
CA GLU A 268 -12.49 -17.03 40.95
C GLU A 268 -12.59 -16.22 39.65
N LEU A 269 -11.47 -15.70 39.13
CA LEU A 269 -11.40 -14.94 37.89
C LEU A 269 -11.19 -15.79 36.64
N ILE A 270 -10.80 -17.06 36.77
CA ILE A 270 -10.48 -17.92 35.63
C ILE A 270 -11.71 -18.07 34.71
N ASP A 271 -12.87 -18.42 35.28
CA ASP A 271 -14.12 -18.60 34.53
C ASP A 271 -14.66 -17.30 33.90
N PRO A 272 -14.73 -16.17 34.64
CA PRO A 272 -15.08 -14.88 34.06
C PRO A 272 -14.12 -14.46 32.92
N LEU A 273 -12.81 -14.66 33.08
CA LEU A 273 -11.81 -14.32 32.06
C LEU A 273 -11.95 -15.19 30.82
N ARG A 274 -12.16 -16.50 30.99
CA ARG A 274 -12.47 -17.44 29.89
C ARG A 274 -13.68 -16.97 29.10
N THR A 275 -14.77 -16.66 29.80
CA THR A 275 -16.02 -16.18 29.18
C THR A 275 -15.81 -14.85 28.44
N ALA A 276 -15.02 -13.93 29.02
CA ALA A 276 -14.69 -12.66 28.39
C ALA A 276 -13.85 -12.84 27.12
N LEU A 277 -12.82 -13.70 27.14
CA LEU A 277 -12.01 -14.02 25.97
C LEU A 277 -12.86 -14.67 24.86
N GLY A 278 -13.65 -15.69 25.17
CA GLY A 278 -14.57 -16.32 24.21
C GLY A 278 -15.53 -15.31 23.56
N SER A 279 -16.11 -14.41 24.37
CA SER A 279 -17.01 -13.37 23.86
C SER A 279 -16.31 -12.34 22.94
N ILE A 280 -15.01 -12.07 23.15
CA ILE A 280 -14.22 -11.21 22.25
C ILE A 280 -13.96 -11.93 20.93
N ALA A 281 -13.62 -13.22 20.96
CA ALA A 281 -13.43 -14.02 19.75
C ALA A 281 -14.71 -14.05 18.89
N GLU A 282 -15.86 -14.30 19.52
CA GLU A 282 -17.18 -14.21 18.86
C GLU A 282 -17.45 -12.81 18.30
N TYR A 283 -17.11 -11.75 19.05
CA TYR A 283 -17.32 -10.39 18.59
C TYR A 283 -16.47 -10.04 17.35
N ILE A 284 -15.21 -10.50 17.31
CA ILE A 284 -14.35 -10.32 16.14
C ILE A 284 -14.90 -11.09 14.92
N ARG A 285 -15.45 -12.29 15.11
CA ARG A 285 -16.10 -13.08 14.04
C ARG A 285 -17.36 -12.41 13.52
N ALA A 286 -18.20 -11.89 14.41
CA ALA A 286 -19.39 -11.13 14.03
C ALA A 286 -19.01 -9.86 13.26
N TRP A 287 -17.93 -9.17 13.69
CA TRP A 287 -17.41 -8.00 12.98
C TRP A 287 -16.93 -8.34 11.57
N ASP A 288 -16.31 -9.51 11.38
CA ASP A 288 -15.91 -9.94 10.03
C ASP A 288 -17.11 -10.32 9.14
N ALA A 289 -18.07 -11.05 9.70
CA ALA A 289 -19.29 -11.46 8.99
C ALA A 289 -20.20 -10.27 8.62
N GLY A 290 -20.11 -9.17 9.38
CA GLY A 290 -21.02 -8.03 9.26
C GLY A 290 -22.45 -8.34 9.72
N ASP A 291 -22.63 -9.43 10.46
CA ASP A 291 -23.92 -9.91 10.97
C ASP A 291 -23.81 -10.21 12.47
N GLY A 292 -24.87 -9.94 13.23
CA GLY A 292 -24.91 -10.17 14.67
C GLY A 292 -23.92 -9.36 15.52
N THR A 293 -23.28 -8.33 14.96
CA THR A 293 -22.25 -7.51 15.65
C THR A 293 -22.77 -6.87 16.93
N ALA A 294 -23.98 -6.31 16.89
CA ALA A 294 -24.60 -5.67 18.06
C ALA A 294 -24.81 -6.67 19.21
N GLU A 295 -25.37 -7.85 18.90
CA GLU A 295 -25.60 -8.89 19.91
C GLU A 295 -24.30 -9.43 20.49
N ALA A 296 -23.29 -9.67 19.64
CA ALA A 296 -21.98 -10.13 20.08
C ALA A 296 -21.28 -9.07 20.95
N GLY A 297 -21.41 -7.79 20.61
CA GLY A 297 -20.93 -6.68 21.43
C GLY A 297 -21.61 -6.59 22.79
N GLU A 298 -22.93 -6.83 22.87
CA GLU A 298 -23.67 -6.89 24.13
C GLU A 298 -23.23 -8.06 25.01
N ARG A 299 -23.05 -9.26 24.42
CA ARG A 299 -22.52 -10.43 25.13
C ARG A 299 -21.11 -10.18 25.66
N CYS A 300 -20.24 -9.58 24.85
CA CYS A 300 -18.89 -9.20 25.26
C CYS A 300 -18.90 -8.17 26.40
N ALA A 301 -19.78 -7.17 26.33
CA ALA A 301 -19.95 -6.20 27.40
C ALA A 301 -20.46 -6.83 28.70
N ALA A 302 -21.34 -7.83 28.61
CA ALA A 302 -21.84 -8.56 29.77
C ALA A 302 -20.73 -9.40 30.43
N ALA A 303 -19.96 -10.15 29.63
CA ALA A 303 -18.82 -10.93 30.13
C ALA A 303 -17.76 -10.04 30.79
N MET A 304 -17.46 -8.87 30.19
CA MET A 304 -16.51 -7.91 30.77
C MET A 304 -16.98 -7.34 32.12
N ARG A 305 -18.30 -7.11 32.27
CA ARG A 305 -18.87 -6.67 33.55
C ARG A 305 -18.71 -7.73 34.64
N ASP A 306 -18.91 -8.99 34.30
CA ASP A 306 -18.78 -10.10 35.25
C ASP A 306 -17.33 -10.25 35.77
N VAL A 307 -16.33 -10.07 34.90
CA VAL A 307 -14.92 -10.00 35.30
C VAL A 307 -14.68 -8.87 36.31
N ILE A 308 -15.20 -7.67 36.03
CA ILE A 308 -15.02 -6.50 36.89
C ILE A 308 -15.73 -6.68 38.24
N ASP A 309 -16.95 -7.24 38.23
CA ASP A 309 -17.73 -7.48 39.44
C ASP A 309 -17.06 -8.54 40.33
N THR A 310 -16.49 -9.57 39.73
CA THR A 310 -15.71 -10.59 40.45
C THR A 310 -14.47 -9.99 41.09
N LEU A 311 -13.72 -9.16 40.37
CA LEU A 311 -12.55 -8.45 40.91
C LEU A 311 -12.92 -7.56 42.11
N HIS A 312 -14.02 -6.83 42.02
CA HIS A 312 -14.51 -5.98 43.12
C HIS A 312 -14.93 -6.79 44.34
N ARG A 313 -15.53 -7.97 44.16
CA ARG A 313 -15.90 -8.88 45.26
C ARG A 313 -14.67 -9.37 46.02
N GLU A 314 -13.64 -9.78 45.29
CA GLU A 314 -12.42 -10.37 45.88
C GLU A 314 -11.44 -9.33 46.44
N LYS A 315 -11.68 -8.03 46.24
CA LYS A 315 -10.78 -6.92 46.66
C LYS A 315 -9.34 -7.08 46.15
N VAL A 316 -9.18 -7.71 45.00
CA VAL A 316 -7.86 -7.99 44.40
C VAL A 316 -7.34 -6.70 43.77
N VAL A 317 -6.28 -6.13 44.36
CA VAL A 317 -5.59 -4.92 43.85
C VAL A 317 -4.17 -5.32 43.44
N GLU A 318 -4.05 -6.34 42.61
CA GLU A 318 -2.76 -6.73 42.04
C GLU A 318 -2.61 -6.27 40.59
N SER A 319 -1.37 -5.91 40.23
CA SER A 319 -1.03 -5.25 38.96
C SER A 319 -1.32 -6.12 37.73
N GLY A 320 -1.31 -7.45 37.87
CA GLY A 320 -1.47 -8.38 36.75
C GLY A 320 -2.92 -8.51 36.27
N SER A 321 -3.88 -8.73 37.17
CA SER A 321 -5.30 -8.80 36.82
C SER A 321 -5.81 -7.48 36.22
N GLY A 322 -5.32 -6.34 36.72
CA GLY A 322 -5.62 -5.02 36.16
C GLY A 322 -5.12 -4.84 34.72
N THR A 323 -3.97 -5.42 34.37
CA THR A 323 -3.42 -5.36 33.00
C THR A 323 -4.29 -6.13 32.02
N ILE A 324 -4.71 -7.35 32.39
CA ILE A 324 -5.60 -8.19 31.59
C ILE A 324 -6.93 -7.46 31.34
N ILE A 325 -7.57 -6.96 32.40
CA ILE A 325 -8.86 -6.24 32.27
C ILE A 325 -8.72 -5.00 31.39
N PHE A 326 -7.65 -4.21 31.60
CA PHE A 326 -7.40 -3.02 30.79
C PHE A 326 -7.21 -3.38 29.31
N ALA A 327 -6.46 -4.44 29.01
CA ALA A 327 -6.23 -4.92 27.67
C ALA A 327 -7.54 -5.37 27.00
N LEU A 328 -8.33 -6.23 27.67
CA LEU A 328 -9.61 -6.73 27.15
C LEU A 328 -10.63 -5.60 26.92
N ARG A 329 -10.74 -4.65 27.85
CA ARG A 329 -11.63 -3.49 27.69
C ARG A 329 -11.19 -2.56 26.56
N THR A 330 -9.88 -2.42 26.35
CA THR A 330 -9.32 -1.66 25.22
C THR A 330 -9.65 -2.35 23.90
N ILE A 331 -9.56 -3.69 23.83
CA ILE A 331 -9.95 -4.49 22.67
C ILE A 331 -11.43 -4.26 22.36
N GLN A 332 -12.31 -4.49 23.35
CA GLN A 332 -13.76 -4.33 23.19
C GLN A 332 -14.13 -2.94 22.65
N ARG A 333 -13.64 -1.88 23.31
CA ARG A 333 -13.93 -0.51 22.91
C ARG A 333 -13.46 -0.22 21.49
N ARG A 334 -12.31 -0.75 21.08
CA ARG A 334 -11.80 -0.55 19.73
C ARG A 334 -12.67 -1.23 18.68
N ILE A 335 -13.18 -2.43 18.98
CA ILE A 335 -14.11 -3.13 18.09
C ILE A 335 -15.44 -2.36 18.01
N ASP A 336 -15.96 -1.85 19.13
CA ASP A 336 -17.17 -1.00 19.15
C ASP A 336 -17.05 0.25 18.27
N GLU A 337 -15.90 0.94 18.34
CA GLU A 337 -15.62 2.12 17.52
C GLU A 337 -15.67 1.78 16.02
N ARG A 338 -15.19 0.59 15.62
CA ARG A 338 -15.19 0.15 14.22
C ARG A 338 -16.54 -0.37 13.76
N ALA A 339 -17.21 -1.19 14.58
CA ALA A 339 -18.50 -1.76 14.26
C ALA A 339 -19.59 -0.69 14.03
N ARG A 340 -19.49 0.48 14.67
CA ARG A 340 -20.41 1.62 14.47
C ARG A 340 -20.14 2.44 13.22
N THR A 341 -18.96 2.30 12.61
CA THR A 341 -18.52 3.09 11.44
C THR A 341 -18.67 2.35 10.10
N GLN A 342 -19.03 1.07 10.13
CA GLN A 342 -19.33 0.25 8.96
C GLN A 342 -20.80 0.36 8.57
#